data_AF-A0A7S0TYG2-F1
#
_entry.id   AF-A0A7S0TYG2-F1
#
_cell.length_a   1.000
_cell.length_b   1.000
_cell.length_c   1.000
_cell.angle_alpha   90.00
_cell.angle_beta   90.00
_cell.angle_gamma   90.00
#
_symmetry.space_group_name_H-M   'P 1'
#
loop_
_entity.id
_entity.type
_entity.pdbx_description
1 polymer ?
#
loop_
_entity_poly.entity_id
_entity_poly.type
_entity_poly.pdbx_seq_one_letter_code
_entity_poly.pdbx_strand_id
1 'polypeptide(L)'
;IFPPKEAAAGGAWRVEGGAEEDHEDGEEACYGLLRPVTSDGDGGWADSVRERFEGAVAAFARVHCVSENADVATLKQAVKLIEFFLAHCGGRHGLWRNKKGSCHYNKNVYRDWTKGPDSFYRDYVSVRTEALLLRREDRGVLEPSRGAGELVETLARMCFHEYSLVRKRAQKSIGKVLRRYPLMGHDVVAKALGVISEQGSSKGALNGSIYTIQNAWGLRKIARHWGLTRQFITALLNARSVDDSKVQIRLA
;
A
#
# COMPACT_ATOMS: atom_id res chain seq x y z
N ILE A 1 -14.54 -30.13 -53.00
CA ILE A 1 -15.97 -29.82 -53.26
C ILE A 1 -16.74 -30.17 -52.00
N PHE A 2 -17.10 -29.14 -51.20
CA PHE A 2 -18.10 -29.03 -50.13
C PHE A 2 -18.18 -30.08 -48.98
N PRO A 3 -18.78 -29.77 -47.80
CA PRO A 3 -18.48 -28.71 -46.82
C PRO A 3 -18.62 -29.27 -45.35
N PRO A 4 -18.71 -28.45 -44.28
CA PRO A 4 -18.56 -28.85 -42.89
C PRO A 4 -19.89 -29.28 -42.24
N LYS A 5 -19.81 -29.95 -41.08
CA LYS A 5 -20.95 -30.12 -40.16
C LYS A 5 -20.54 -29.83 -38.72
N GLU A 6 -21.20 -28.82 -38.18
CA GLU A 6 -21.40 -28.56 -36.76
C GLU A 6 -22.10 -29.74 -36.06
N ALA A 7 -21.88 -29.80 -34.74
CA ALA A 7 -22.77 -30.24 -33.64
C ALA A 7 -21.92 -31.00 -32.59
N ALA A 8 -22.01 -30.78 -31.27
CA ALA A 8 -22.78 -29.85 -30.47
C ALA A 8 -22.29 -29.91 -29.01
N ALA A 9 -22.68 -28.87 -28.25
CA ALA A 9 -23.00 -28.88 -26.83
C ALA A 9 -21.88 -29.05 -25.78
N GLY A 10 -21.69 -27.99 -24.98
CA GLY A 10 -21.00 -28.08 -23.69
C GLY A 10 -20.80 -26.73 -22.99
N GLY A 11 -21.84 -26.24 -22.30
CA GLY A 11 -21.69 -25.36 -21.13
C GLY A 11 -21.43 -23.87 -21.37
N ALA A 12 -22.51 -23.11 -21.61
CA ALA A 12 -22.48 -21.67 -21.40
C ALA A 12 -22.37 -21.37 -19.89
N TRP A 13 -21.17 -20.99 -19.43
CA TRP A 13 -21.00 -20.33 -18.14
C TRP A 13 -21.33 -18.85 -18.31
N ARG A 14 -22.54 -18.49 -17.91
CA ARG A 14 -22.97 -17.11 -17.70
C ARG A 14 -22.25 -16.59 -16.46
N VAL A 15 -21.18 -15.81 -16.65
CA VAL A 15 -20.59 -15.03 -15.56
C VAL A 15 -21.39 -13.74 -15.44
N GLU A 16 -22.47 -13.79 -14.65
CA GLU A 16 -23.02 -12.59 -14.02
C GLU A 16 -22.09 -12.22 -12.86
N GLY A 17 -20.98 -11.58 -13.20
CA GLY A 17 -20.14 -10.85 -12.25
C GLY A 17 -20.53 -9.39 -12.33
N GLY A 18 -21.27 -8.91 -11.33
CA GLY A 18 -21.59 -7.50 -11.19
C GLY A 18 -20.32 -6.67 -11.27
N ALA A 19 -20.20 -5.87 -12.32
CA ALA A 19 -19.25 -4.78 -12.41
C ALA A 19 -19.70 -3.72 -11.40
N GLU A 20 -19.24 -3.83 -10.15
CA GLU A 20 -18.95 -2.60 -9.41
C GLU A 20 -17.75 -1.98 -10.13
N GLU A 21 -18.03 -0.88 -10.82
CA GLU A 21 -17.10 -0.07 -11.58
C GLU A 21 -15.78 0.08 -10.81
N ASP A 22 -14.79 -0.71 -11.23
CA ASP A 22 -13.39 -0.37 -11.08
C ASP A 22 -13.21 0.93 -11.88
N HIS A 23 -13.40 2.06 -11.21
CA HIS A 23 -12.82 3.30 -11.67
C HIS A 23 -11.32 3.05 -11.78
N GLU A 24 -10.90 2.76 -13.00
CA GLU A 24 -9.53 2.85 -13.45
C GLU A 24 -9.02 4.22 -13.01
N ASP A 25 -8.31 4.25 -11.87
CA ASP A 25 -7.39 5.34 -11.54
C ASP A 25 -6.23 5.24 -12.54
N GLY A 26 -6.51 5.60 -13.79
CA GLY A 26 -5.55 5.85 -14.85
C GLY A 26 -4.72 7.07 -14.48
N GLU A 27 -3.76 6.88 -13.58
CA GLU A 27 -2.64 7.79 -13.39
C GLU A 27 -1.41 6.99 -12.98
N GLU A 28 -0.90 6.17 -13.91
CA GLU A 28 0.54 5.96 -13.99
C GLU A 28 1.14 7.24 -14.56
N ALA A 29 1.09 8.32 -13.78
CA ALA A 29 1.82 9.53 -14.13
C ALA A 29 3.29 9.12 -14.24
N CYS A 30 3.82 9.22 -15.45
CA CYS A 30 5.24 9.28 -15.73
C CYS A 30 5.85 10.37 -14.85
N TYR A 31 6.24 10.02 -13.63
CA TYR A 31 7.09 10.86 -12.80
C TYR A 31 8.48 10.80 -13.43
N GLY A 32 8.64 11.57 -14.51
CA GLY A 32 9.92 11.97 -15.03
C GLY A 32 10.76 12.46 -13.86
N LEU A 33 11.97 11.93 -13.77
CA LEU A 33 12.97 12.24 -12.76
C LEU A 33 13.06 13.75 -12.52
N LEU A 34 12.43 14.24 -11.46
CA LEU A 34 12.88 15.42 -10.75
C LEU A 34 13.68 14.93 -9.54
N ARG A 35 14.88 14.45 -9.82
CA ARG A 35 15.96 14.55 -8.84
C ARG A 35 16.81 15.75 -9.24
N PRO A 36 17.08 16.70 -8.33
CA PRO A 36 18.26 17.53 -8.49
C PRO A 36 19.44 16.58 -8.65
N VAL A 37 20.23 16.77 -9.71
CA VAL A 37 21.51 16.11 -9.89
C VAL A 37 22.39 16.60 -8.76
N THR A 38 22.50 15.83 -7.68
CA THR A 38 23.53 16.09 -6.68
C THR A 38 24.81 15.51 -7.22
N SER A 39 25.77 16.37 -7.51
CA SER A 39 27.18 15.98 -7.64
C SER A 39 27.56 15.16 -6.40
N ASP A 40 28.16 14.00 -6.63
CA ASP A 40 28.66 13.10 -5.59
C ASP A 40 29.49 13.90 -4.57
N GLY A 41 29.00 14.08 -3.34
CA GLY A 41 29.75 14.84 -2.33
C GLY A 41 29.06 15.09 -0.98
N ASP A 42 27.84 15.65 -0.95
CA ASP A 42 27.27 16.11 0.32
C ASP A 42 26.06 15.29 0.77
N GLY A 43 26.34 14.16 1.44
CA GLY A 43 25.30 13.40 2.17
C GLY A 43 24.53 14.28 3.16
N GLY A 44 25.21 15.24 3.81
CA GLY A 44 24.58 16.21 4.71
C GLY A 44 23.61 17.17 4.01
N TRP A 45 23.84 17.51 2.75
CA TRP A 45 22.89 18.35 1.99
C TRP A 45 21.62 17.57 1.66
N ALA A 46 21.75 16.33 1.17
CA ALA A 46 20.61 15.48 0.86
C ALA A 46 19.77 15.17 2.11
N ASP A 47 20.42 14.89 3.24
CA ASP A 47 19.73 14.62 4.51
C ASP A 47 19.05 15.88 5.08
N SER A 48 19.69 17.06 5.00
CA SER A 48 19.06 18.32 5.43
C SER A 48 17.90 18.77 4.56
N VAL A 49 17.96 18.55 3.24
CA VAL A 49 16.83 18.79 2.33
C VAL A 49 15.69 17.83 2.62
N ARG A 50 16.00 16.56 2.88
CA ARG A 50 15.00 15.55 3.26
C ARG A 50 14.31 15.92 4.56
N GLU A 51 15.05 16.35 5.58
CA GLU A 51 14.49 16.78 6.87
C GLU A 51 13.59 18.02 6.71
N ARG A 52 14.00 19.02 5.93
CA ARG A 52 13.15 20.18 5.62
C ARG A 52 11.87 19.78 4.89
N PHE A 53 11.99 18.87 3.92
CA PHE A 53 10.83 18.36 3.19
C PHE A 53 9.92 17.52 4.10
N GLU A 54 10.48 16.71 5.00
CA GLU A 54 9.73 15.99 6.04
C GLU A 54 8.93 16.96 6.90
N GLY A 55 9.56 18.02 7.38
CA GLY A 55 8.92 19.08 8.15
C GLY A 55 7.79 19.77 7.38
N ALA A 56 7.99 20.04 6.09
CA ALA A 56 6.98 20.63 5.22
C ALA A 56 5.79 19.69 5.00
N VAL A 57 6.03 18.40 4.74
CA VAL A 57 4.95 17.41 4.57
C VAL A 57 4.20 17.20 5.89
N ALA A 58 4.89 17.16 7.03
CA ALA A 58 4.26 17.06 8.34
C ALA A 58 3.41 18.29 8.67
N ALA A 59 3.91 19.51 8.38
CA ALA A 59 3.14 20.74 8.55
C ALA A 59 1.89 20.75 7.65
N PHE A 60 2.02 20.37 6.38
CA PHE A 60 0.89 20.23 5.46
C PHE A 60 -0.13 19.22 5.99
N ALA A 61 0.33 18.07 6.46
CA ALA A 61 -0.53 17.01 7.00
C ALA A 61 -1.31 17.51 8.24
N ARG A 62 -0.66 18.25 9.16
CA ARG A 62 -1.35 18.84 10.33
C ARG A 62 -2.45 19.81 9.94
N VAL A 63 -2.21 20.66 8.93
CA VAL A 63 -3.19 21.66 8.49
C VAL A 63 -4.37 21.01 7.77
N HIS A 64 -4.09 20.08 6.85
CA HIS A 64 -5.10 19.59 5.91
C HIS A 64 -5.74 18.25 6.29
N CYS A 65 -5.07 17.39 7.05
CA CYS A 65 -5.61 16.08 7.43
C CYS A 65 -6.40 16.09 8.73
N VAL A 66 -6.37 17.20 9.49
CA VAL A 66 -7.05 17.35 10.79
C VAL A 66 -8.21 18.36 10.71
N SER A 67 -8.39 19.03 9.57
CA SER A 67 -9.49 20.00 9.40
C SER A 67 -10.85 19.32 9.35
N GLU A 68 -11.80 19.83 10.14
CA GLU A 68 -13.19 19.32 10.22
C GLU A 68 -13.92 19.34 8.87
N ASN A 69 -13.50 20.21 7.93
CA ASN A 69 -14.13 20.39 6.61
C ASN A 69 -13.14 20.16 5.46
N ALA A 70 -12.19 19.24 5.62
CA ALA A 70 -11.25 18.95 4.55
C ALA A 70 -11.94 18.33 3.32
N ASP A 71 -11.68 18.92 2.15
CA ASP A 71 -12.11 18.39 0.86
C ASP A 71 -11.48 17.00 0.59
N VAL A 72 -12.29 16.08 0.06
CA VAL A 72 -11.91 14.69 -0.21
C VAL A 72 -10.75 14.62 -1.20
N ALA A 73 -10.71 15.50 -2.22
CA ALA A 73 -9.62 15.49 -3.20
C ALA A 73 -8.30 15.91 -2.53
N THR A 74 -8.35 16.93 -1.67
CA THR A 74 -7.20 17.38 -0.87
C THR A 74 -6.68 16.28 0.04
N LEU A 75 -7.57 15.57 0.75
CA LEU A 75 -7.20 14.43 1.60
C LEU A 75 -6.57 13.28 0.79
N LYS A 76 -7.10 12.97 -0.41
CA LYS A 76 -6.50 11.96 -1.29
C LYS A 76 -5.07 12.36 -1.73
N GLN A 77 -4.86 13.64 -2.06
CA GLN A 77 -3.53 14.14 -2.42
C GLN A 77 -2.58 14.13 -1.21
N ALA A 78 -3.06 14.45 -0.01
CA ALA A 78 -2.28 14.34 1.22
C ALA A 78 -1.80 12.89 1.44
N VAL A 79 -2.69 11.90 1.31
CA VAL A 79 -2.31 10.47 1.37
C VAL A 79 -1.26 10.13 0.33
N LYS A 80 -1.41 10.61 -0.91
CA LYS A 80 -0.47 10.36 -2.02
C LYS A 80 0.90 10.97 -1.71
N LEU A 81 0.94 12.19 -1.18
CA LEU A 81 2.17 12.88 -0.79
C LEU A 81 2.88 12.17 0.37
N ILE A 82 2.13 11.78 1.41
CA ILE A 82 2.67 11.02 2.56
C ILE A 82 3.20 9.66 2.11
N GLU A 83 2.45 8.94 1.29
CA GLU A 83 2.89 7.67 0.69
C GLU A 83 4.18 7.85 -0.11
N PHE A 84 4.21 8.87 -0.98
CA PHE A 84 5.38 9.17 -1.79
C PHE A 84 6.61 9.44 -0.90
N PHE A 85 6.46 10.31 0.09
CA PHE A 85 7.55 10.64 0.99
C PHE A 85 8.04 9.41 1.78
N LEU A 86 7.14 8.67 2.42
CA LEU A 86 7.51 7.57 3.31
C LEU A 86 7.93 6.30 2.58
N ALA A 87 7.27 5.95 1.47
CA ALA A 87 7.52 4.70 0.76
C ALA A 87 8.53 4.85 -0.40
N HIS A 88 8.63 6.04 -1.01
CA HIS A 88 9.42 6.29 -2.23
C HIS A 88 10.63 7.20 -2.02
N CYS A 89 10.59 8.22 -1.14
CA CYS A 89 11.76 9.11 -0.92
C CYS A 89 12.94 8.44 -0.19
N GLY A 90 12.85 7.15 0.12
CA GLY A 90 13.94 6.35 0.69
C GLY A 90 14.42 5.18 -0.16
N GLY A 91 13.87 4.94 -1.37
CA GLY A 91 14.31 3.77 -2.12
C GLY A 91 13.72 3.59 -3.51
N ARG A 92 14.46 2.88 -4.36
CA ARG A 92 14.10 2.57 -5.74
C ARG A 92 13.15 1.38 -5.87
N HIS A 93 12.42 1.02 -4.80
CA HIS A 93 11.60 -0.20 -4.74
C HIS A 93 10.45 -0.25 -5.77
N GLY A 94 9.80 0.88 -6.05
CA GLY A 94 8.77 0.95 -7.09
C GLY A 94 9.35 0.60 -8.47
N LEU A 95 10.43 1.29 -8.85
CA LEU A 95 11.18 1.04 -10.07
C LEU A 95 11.72 -0.40 -10.13
N TRP A 96 12.27 -0.89 -9.00
CA TRP A 96 12.73 -2.26 -8.86
C TRP A 96 11.61 -3.26 -9.11
N ARG A 97 10.42 -3.05 -8.54
CA ARG A 97 9.29 -3.96 -8.72
C ARG A 97 8.85 -4.00 -10.19
N ASN A 98 8.77 -2.84 -10.84
CA ASN A 98 8.42 -2.75 -12.26
C ASN A 98 9.47 -3.48 -13.11
N LYS A 99 10.75 -3.19 -12.91
CA LYS A 99 11.86 -3.87 -13.63
C LYS A 99 11.92 -5.36 -13.32
N LYS A 100 11.61 -5.80 -12.09
CA LYS A 100 11.51 -7.23 -11.73
C LYS A 100 10.38 -7.92 -12.49
N GLY A 101 9.26 -7.23 -12.70
CA GLY A 101 8.15 -7.69 -13.57
C GLY A 101 8.61 -7.83 -15.01
N SER A 102 9.24 -6.80 -15.57
CA SER A 102 9.83 -6.84 -16.92
C SER A 102 10.87 -7.95 -17.07
N CYS A 103 11.68 -8.23 -16.04
CA CYS A 103 12.59 -9.37 -16.04
C CYS A 103 11.84 -10.70 -16.18
N HIS A 104 10.74 -10.90 -15.43
CA HIS A 104 9.96 -12.14 -15.52
C HIS A 104 9.32 -12.30 -16.89
N TYR A 105 8.75 -11.23 -17.42
CA TYR A 105 8.18 -11.22 -18.77
C TYR A 105 9.26 -11.56 -19.82
N ASN A 106 10.37 -10.84 -19.83
CA ASN A 106 11.47 -11.08 -20.77
C ASN A 106 12.05 -12.48 -20.62
N LYS A 107 12.16 -13.01 -19.39
CA LYS A 107 12.60 -14.38 -19.16
C LYS A 107 11.66 -15.40 -19.79
N ASN A 108 10.37 -15.17 -19.76
CA ASN A 108 9.37 -16.12 -20.25
C ASN A 108 9.17 -16.03 -21.77
N VAL A 109 9.15 -14.81 -22.32
CA VAL A 109 8.95 -14.59 -23.76
C VAL A 109 10.18 -14.95 -24.56
N TYR A 110 11.36 -14.52 -24.09
CA TYR A 110 12.62 -14.76 -24.77
C TYR A 110 13.35 -15.98 -24.17
N ARG A 111 12.61 -16.99 -23.69
CA ARG A 111 13.26 -18.26 -23.32
C ARG A 111 13.47 -19.06 -24.59
N ASP A 112 14.70 -19.13 -25.06
CA ASP A 112 15.06 -20.03 -26.15
C ASP A 112 15.23 -21.45 -25.57
N TRP A 113 14.15 -22.23 -25.60
CA TRP A 113 14.14 -23.61 -25.09
C TRP A 113 15.10 -24.54 -25.84
N THR A 114 15.56 -24.14 -27.03
CA THR A 114 16.46 -24.94 -27.87
C THR A 114 17.94 -24.77 -27.50
N LYS A 115 18.31 -23.65 -26.85
CA LYS A 115 19.70 -23.32 -26.48
C LYS A 115 20.04 -23.64 -25.02
N GLY A 116 19.13 -24.32 -24.32
CA GLY A 116 19.31 -24.74 -22.94
C GLY A 116 18.82 -23.72 -21.90
N PRO A 117 18.87 -24.07 -20.61
CA PRO A 117 18.24 -23.29 -19.53
C PRO A 117 18.90 -21.93 -19.24
N ASP A 118 20.14 -21.72 -19.68
CA ASP A 118 20.97 -20.55 -19.35
C ASP A 118 21.21 -19.58 -20.54
N SER A 119 20.62 -19.84 -21.70
CA SER A 119 20.73 -18.94 -22.86
C SER A 119 19.76 -17.77 -22.70
N PHE A 120 20.23 -16.69 -22.07
CA PHE A 120 19.45 -15.46 -21.94
C PHE A 120 19.83 -14.41 -22.99
N TYR A 121 18.83 -13.74 -23.54
CA TYR A 121 19.06 -12.63 -24.48
C TYR A 121 19.66 -11.42 -23.78
N ARG A 122 20.45 -10.64 -24.50
CA ARG A 122 21.12 -9.41 -24.01
C ARG A 122 20.16 -8.46 -23.29
N ASP A 123 18.94 -8.33 -23.80
CA ASP A 123 17.91 -7.45 -23.23
C ASP A 123 17.34 -7.97 -21.89
N TYR A 124 17.29 -9.29 -21.71
CA TYR A 124 16.98 -9.84 -20.39
C TYR A 124 18.10 -9.50 -19.39
N VAL A 125 19.36 -9.68 -19.80
CA VAL A 125 20.52 -9.43 -18.93
C VAL A 125 20.61 -7.95 -18.55
N SER A 126 20.35 -7.02 -19.46
CA SER A 126 20.36 -5.58 -19.18
C SER A 126 19.27 -5.20 -18.18
N VAL A 127 18.02 -5.60 -18.42
CA VAL A 127 16.89 -5.31 -17.52
C VAL A 127 17.07 -5.99 -16.16
N ARG A 128 17.66 -7.20 -16.13
CA ARG A 128 17.98 -7.91 -14.89
C ARG A 128 19.05 -7.20 -14.08
N THR A 129 20.09 -6.69 -14.73
CA THR A 129 21.18 -5.94 -14.11
C THR A 129 20.64 -4.63 -13.53
N GLU A 130 19.83 -3.89 -14.28
CA GLU A 130 19.16 -2.68 -13.79
C GLU A 130 18.27 -3.00 -12.57
N ALA A 131 17.46 -4.05 -12.62
CA ALA A 131 16.66 -4.47 -11.47
C ALA A 131 17.53 -4.82 -10.24
N LEU A 132 18.70 -5.42 -10.43
CA LEU A 132 19.62 -5.72 -9.32
C LEU A 132 20.22 -4.45 -8.72
N LEU A 133 20.61 -3.47 -9.55
CA LEU A 133 21.10 -2.18 -9.08
C LEU A 133 20.02 -1.44 -8.28
N LEU A 134 18.81 -1.35 -8.81
CA LEU A 134 17.68 -0.74 -8.12
C LEU A 134 17.36 -1.43 -6.78
N ARG A 135 17.54 -2.76 -6.70
CA ARG A 135 17.38 -3.50 -5.45
C ARG A 135 18.49 -3.20 -4.45
N ARG A 136 19.74 -3.04 -4.91
CA ARG A 136 20.89 -2.71 -4.05
C ARG A 136 20.80 -1.30 -3.49
N GLU A 137 20.31 -0.36 -4.29
CA GLU A 137 20.09 1.03 -3.87
C GLU A 137 18.82 1.20 -3.04
N ASP A 138 17.98 0.16 -2.95
CA ASP A 138 16.80 0.18 -2.09
C ASP A 138 17.24 0.04 -0.63
N ARG A 139 17.09 1.11 0.16
CA ARG A 139 17.45 1.12 1.59
C ARG A 139 16.66 0.12 2.44
N GLY A 140 15.64 -0.53 1.86
CA GLY A 140 14.94 -1.65 2.50
C GLY A 140 14.05 -1.19 3.65
N VAL A 141 14.44 -1.54 4.88
CA VAL A 141 13.74 -1.21 6.13
C VAL A 141 14.38 0.05 6.73
N LEU A 142 13.55 0.94 7.26
CA LEU A 142 13.94 2.22 7.82
C LEU A 142 13.47 2.33 9.27
N GLU A 143 14.29 2.97 10.09
CA GLU A 143 13.89 3.43 11.42
C GLU A 143 13.09 4.73 11.30
N PRO A 144 12.01 4.91 12.06
CA PRO A 144 11.19 6.11 12.00
C PRO A 144 11.91 7.29 12.68
N SER A 145 12.17 8.35 11.91
CA SER A 145 12.42 9.69 12.47
C SER A 145 11.15 10.22 13.13
N ARG A 146 11.28 11.30 13.92
CA ARG A 146 10.13 11.94 14.59
C ARG A 146 9.03 12.35 13.59
N GLY A 147 9.40 13.01 12.49
CA GLY A 147 8.43 13.42 11.47
C GLY A 147 7.89 12.24 10.67
N ALA A 148 8.72 11.24 10.34
CA ALA A 148 8.23 10.01 9.71
C ALA A 148 7.21 9.28 10.60
N GLY A 149 7.45 9.20 11.91
CA GLY A 149 6.49 8.65 12.87
C GLY A 149 5.16 9.41 12.87
N GLU A 150 5.21 10.75 12.90
CA GLU A 150 4.02 11.61 12.81
C GLU A 150 3.24 11.41 11.51
N LEU A 151 3.94 11.26 10.39
CA LEU A 151 3.32 11.02 9.08
C LEU A 151 2.70 9.62 8.98
N VAL A 152 3.35 8.60 9.54
CA VAL A 152 2.79 7.23 9.64
C VAL A 152 1.53 7.25 10.50
N GLU A 153 1.57 7.95 11.64
CA GLU A 153 0.41 8.11 12.50
C GLU A 153 -0.73 8.85 11.80
N THR A 154 -0.43 9.93 11.08
CA THR A 154 -1.43 10.66 10.30
C THR A 154 -2.08 9.75 9.26
N LEU A 155 -1.28 9.00 8.50
CA LEU A 155 -1.77 8.04 7.52
C LEU A 155 -2.61 6.93 8.17
N ALA A 156 -2.25 6.48 9.37
CA ALA A 156 -3.03 5.51 10.13
C ALA A 156 -4.40 6.07 10.52
N ARG A 157 -4.49 7.32 11.01
CA ARG A 157 -5.78 7.98 11.28
C ARG A 157 -6.65 8.08 10.02
N MET A 158 -6.04 8.36 8.87
CA MET A 158 -6.77 8.41 7.59
C MET A 158 -7.35 7.05 7.16
N CYS A 159 -6.82 5.93 7.66
CA CYS A 159 -7.41 4.60 7.43
C CYS A 159 -8.78 4.44 8.12
N PHE A 160 -9.08 5.29 9.11
CA PHE A 160 -10.32 5.28 9.89
C PHE A 160 -11.20 6.53 9.62
N HIS A 161 -10.89 7.30 8.58
CA HIS A 161 -11.62 8.52 8.23
C HIS A 161 -13.09 8.27 7.87
N GLU A 162 -14.00 9.23 7.99
CA GLU A 162 -15.42 9.09 7.59
C GLU A 162 -15.66 8.82 6.10
N TYR A 163 -14.90 9.48 5.22
CA TYR A 163 -14.97 9.26 3.78
C TYR A 163 -14.34 7.94 3.34
N SER A 164 -15.14 7.08 2.69
CA SER A 164 -14.71 5.78 2.19
C SER A 164 -13.59 5.85 1.16
N LEU A 165 -13.60 6.85 0.27
CA LEU A 165 -12.56 7.07 -0.75
C LEU A 165 -11.19 7.38 -0.12
N VAL A 166 -11.18 8.14 0.97
CA VAL A 166 -9.96 8.45 1.73
C VAL A 166 -9.45 7.20 2.43
N ARG A 167 -10.32 6.45 3.12
CA ARG A 167 -9.96 5.19 3.79
C ARG A 167 -9.35 4.18 2.83
N LYS A 168 -10.03 3.89 1.72
CA LYS A 168 -9.57 2.91 0.72
C LYS A 168 -8.17 3.26 0.21
N ARG A 169 -7.93 4.55 -0.07
CA ARG A 169 -6.60 5.01 -0.50
C ARG A 169 -5.56 4.86 0.62
N ALA A 170 -5.86 5.35 1.83
CA ALA A 170 -4.96 5.27 2.98
C ALA A 170 -4.59 3.82 3.33
N GLN A 171 -5.54 2.89 3.31
CA GLN A 171 -5.33 1.46 3.55
C GLN A 171 -4.43 0.81 2.49
N LYS A 172 -4.52 1.23 1.22
CA LYS A 172 -3.60 0.79 0.16
C LYS A 172 -2.18 1.34 0.36
N SER A 173 -2.07 2.58 0.84
CA SER A 173 -0.80 3.27 1.07
C SER A 173 -0.09 2.80 2.34
N ILE A 174 -0.80 2.60 3.46
CA ILE A 174 -0.22 2.23 4.75
C ILE A 174 0.51 0.89 4.68
N GLY A 175 -0.01 -0.10 3.92
CA GLY A 175 0.68 -1.38 3.71
C GLY A 175 1.99 -1.27 2.92
N LYS A 176 2.18 -0.22 2.11
CA LYS A 176 3.47 0.07 1.46
C LYS A 176 4.43 0.72 2.45
N VAL A 177 3.94 1.66 3.24
CA VAL A 177 4.71 2.38 4.26
C VAL A 177 5.21 1.44 5.35
N LEU A 178 4.36 0.54 5.86
CA LEU A 178 4.71 -0.39 6.93
C LEU A 178 5.69 -1.49 6.51
N ARG A 179 5.89 -1.70 5.21
CA ARG A 179 7.02 -2.52 4.72
C ARG A 179 8.36 -1.83 4.89
N ARG A 180 8.38 -0.49 4.95
CA ARG A 180 9.55 0.31 5.26
C ARG A 180 9.72 0.48 6.77
N TYR A 181 8.63 0.69 7.49
CA TYR A 181 8.64 0.94 8.95
C TYR A 181 7.90 -0.19 9.72
N PRO A 182 8.45 -1.42 9.77
CA PRO A 182 7.77 -2.59 10.32
C PRO A 182 7.52 -2.50 11.83
N LEU A 183 8.31 -1.69 12.56
CA LEU A 183 8.16 -1.46 13.99
C LEU A 183 6.88 -0.68 14.31
N MET A 184 6.56 0.32 13.49
CA MET A 184 5.32 1.12 13.60
C MET A 184 4.05 0.30 13.34
N GLY A 185 4.20 -0.89 12.76
CA GLY A 185 3.09 -1.78 12.48
C GLY A 185 2.30 -2.22 13.70
N HIS A 186 2.97 -2.38 14.84
CA HIS A 186 2.31 -2.75 16.09
C HIS A 186 1.31 -1.66 16.51
N ASP A 187 1.74 -0.40 16.46
CA ASP A 187 0.96 0.73 16.95
C ASP A 187 -0.23 1.05 16.03
N VAL A 188 -0.05 0.88 14.72
CA VAL A 188 -1.16 1.01 13.75
C VAL A 188 -2.25 -0.03 14.02
N VAL A 189 -1.87 -1.29 14.27
CA VAL A 189 -2.83 -2.35 14.59
C VAL A 189 -3.48 -2.11 15.94
N ALA A 190 -2.71 -1.74 16.97
CA ALA A 190 -3.24 -1.41 18.30
C ALA A 190 -4.27 -0.28 18.24
N LYS A 191 -4.02 0.77 17.45
CA LYS A 191 -4.99 1.87 17.24
C LYS A 191 -6.27 1.39 16.57
N ALA A 192 -6.17 0.56 15.53
CA ALA A 192 -7.35 -0.01 14.87
C ALA A 192 -8.20 -0.86 15.85
N LEU A 193 -7.55 -1.62 16.73
CA LEU A 193 -8.22 -2.40 17.78
C LEU A 193 -8.87 -1.52 18.85
N GLY A 194 -8.22 -0.40 19.19
CA GLY A 194 -8.78 0.63 20.07
C GLY A 194 -10.10 1.17 19.54
N VAL A 195 -10.13 1.58 18.26
CA VAL A 195 -11.35 2.10 17.60
C VAL A 195 -12.49 1.07 17.62
N ILE A 196 -12.20 -0.22 17.42
CA ILE A 196 -13.22 -1.28 17.50
C ILE A 196 -13.76 -1.46 18.93
N SER A 197 -12.91 -1.21 19.93
CA SER A 197 -13.27 -1.35 21.34
C SER A 197 -14.02 -0.15 21.91
N GLU A 198 -13.91 1.03 21.27
CA GLU A 198 -14.53 2.28 21.70
C GLU A 198 -16.04 2.32 21.39
N GLN A 199 -16.85 2.48 22.44
CA GLN A 199 -18.28 2.74 22.31
C GLN A 199 -18.48 4.18 21.81
N GLY A 200 -19.12 4.34 20.65
CA GLY A 200 -19.32 5.66 20.01
C GLY A 200 -18.46 5.90 18.77
N SER A 201 -17.60 4.95 18.38
CA SER A 201 -16.91 4.99 17.09
C SER A 201 -17.89 5.07 15.94
N SER A 202 -17.63 5.95 14.98
CA SER A 202 -18.47 6.09 13.80
C SER A 202 -18.46 4.81 12.96
N LYS A 203 -19.52 4.61 12.16
CA LYS A 203 -19.58 3.52 11.19
C LYS A 203 -18.43 3.57 10.17
N GLY A 204 -17.97 4.77 9.81
CA GLY A 204 -16.82 4.97 8.94
C GLY A 204 -15.52 4.46 9.57
N ALA A 205 -15.27 4.87 10.81
CA ALA A 205 -14.07 4.50 11.58
C ALA A 205 -14.03 3.00 11.91
N LEU A 206 -15.15 2.40 12.31
CA LEU A 206 -15.25 0.96 12.54
C LEU A 206 -14.93 0.15 11.28
N ASN A 207 -15.57 0.49 10.15
CA ASN A 207 -15.26 -0.16 8.88
C ASN A 207 -13.79 0.03 8.49
N GLY A 208 -13.27 1.24 8.65
CA GLY A 208 -11.85 1.54 8.40
C GLY A 208 -10.91 0.64 9.21
N SER A 209 -11.23 0.45 10.49
CA SER A 209 -10.43 -0.34 11.42
C SER A 209 -10.43 -1.82 11.05
N ILE A 210 -11.62 -2.36 10.76
CA ILE A 210 -11.80 -3.75 10.32
C ILE A 210 -11.00 -4.05 9.06
N TYR A 211 -11.15 -3.22 8.01
CA TYR A 211 -10.41 -3.41 6.77
C TYR A 211 -8.89 -3.26 6.94
N THR A 212 -8.46 -2.40 7.87
CA THR A 212 -7.03 -2.23 8.17
C THR A 212 -6.46 -3.51 8.82
N ILE A 213 -7.21 -4.14 9.71
CA ILE A 213 -6.82 -5.36 10.43
C ILE A 213 -6.93 -6.62 9.55
N GLN A 214 -8.01 -6.75 8.79
CA GLN A 214 -8.31 -7.92 7.96
C GLN A 214 -7.31 -8.13 6.81
N ASN A 215 -6.45 -7.16 6.52
CA ASN A 215 -5.39 -7.40 5.54
C ASN A 215 -4.43 -8.51 6.05
N ALA A 216 -3.86 -9.29 5.12
CA ALA A 216 -3.02 -10.43 5.47
C ALA A 216 -1.77 -10.06 6.32
N TRP A 217 -1.30 -8.81 6.26
CA TRP A 217 -0.22 -8.32 7.10
C TRP A 217 -0.71 -8.01 8.53
N GLY A 218 -1.89 -7.42 8.70
CA GLY A 218 -2.49 -7.07 10.00
C GLY A 218 -2.80 -8.32 10.82
N LEU A 219 -3.49 -9.29 10.22
CA LEU A 219 -3.77 -10.59 10.86
C LEU A 219 -2.49 -11.34 11.26
N ARG A 220 -1.46 -11.35 10.39
CA ARG A 220 -0.16 -11.92 10.73
C ARG A 220 0.52 -11.21 11.90
N LYS A 221 0.36 -9.89 12.01
CA LYS A 221 0.89 -9.10 13.12
C LYS A 221 0.17 -9.45 14.42
N ILE A 222 -1.17 -9.52 14.40
CA ILE A 222 -1.98 -9.94 15.56
C ILE A 222 -1.55 -11.33 16.03
N ALA A 223 -1.53 -12.31 15.14
CA ALA A 223 -1.19 -13.70 15.47
C ALA A 223 0.23 -13.90 16.04
N ARG A 224 1.17 -13.00 15.70
CA ARG A 224 2.56 -13.06 16.19
C ARG A 224 2.79 -12.32 17.50
N HIS A 225 1.84 -11.51 17.95
CA HIS A 225 1.99 -10.68 19.15
C HIS A 225 0.84 -10.95 20.12
N TRP A 226 1.16 -11.59 21.25
CA TRP A 226 0.16 -11.96 22.27
C TRP A 226 -0.63 -10.76 22.80
N GLY A 227 0.03 -9.61 23.00
CA GLY A 227 -0.64 -8.37 23.41
C GLY A 227 -1.72 -7.93 22.42
N LEU A 228 -1.42 -7.96 21.12
CA LEU A 228 -2.39 -7.65 20.07
C LEU A 228 -3.48 -8.73 19.94
N THR A 229 -3.14 -10.00 20.12
CA THR A 229 -4.12 -11.09 20.12
C THR A 229 -5.13 -10.90 21.25
N ARG A 230 -4.67 -10.60 22.46
CA ARG A 230 -5.54 -10.30 23.60
C ARG A 230 -6.42 -9.08 23.33
N GLN A 231 -5.85 -7.99 22.82
CA GLN A 231 -6.61 -6.79 22.44
C GLN A 231 -7.65 -7.10 21.37
N PHE A 232 -7.32 -7.94 20.38
CA PHE A 232 -8.23 -8.35 19.33
C PHE A 232 -9.41 -9.16 19.87
N ILE A 233 -9.16 -10.13 20.75
CA ILE A 233 -10.24 -10.89 21.40
C ILE A 233 -11.13 -9.95 22.22
N THR A 234 -10.56 -9.04 23.01
CA THR A 234 -11.34 -8.05 23.77
C THR A 234 -12.17 -7.16 22.85
N ALA A 235 -11.58 -6.68 21.75
CA ALA A 235 -12.26 -5.85 20.77
C ALA A 235 -13.44 -6.59 20.12
N LEU A 236 -13.28 -7.88 19.79
CA LEU A 236 -14.36 -8.73 19.25
C LEU A 236 -15.50 -8.92 20.26
N LEU A 237 -15.18 -9.14 21.53
CA LEU A 237 -16.18 -9.29 22.59
C LEU A 237 -16.97 -7.99 22.78
N ASN A 238 -16.30 -6.84 22.73
CA ASN A 238 -16.93 -5.53 22.86
C ASN A 238 -17.75 -5.15 21.62
N ALA A 239 -17.30 -5.53 20.42
CA ALA A 239 -17.99 -5.23 19.17
C ALA A 239 -19.36 -5.92 19.03
N ARG A 240 -19.69 -6.87 19.92
CA ARG A 240 -21.01 -7.51 19.98
C ARG A 240 -22.14 -6.52 20.27
N SER A 241 -21.85 -5.36 20.86
CA SER A 241 -22.82 -4.28 21.07
C SER A 241 -23.05 -3.38 19.84
N VAL A 242 -22.39 -3.65 18.70
CA VAL A 242 -22.58 -2.88 17.47
C VAL A 242 -23.73 -3.49 16.68
N ASP A 243 -24.84 -2.75 16.53
CA ASP A 243 -26.09 -3.21 15.89
C ASP A 243 -26.00 -3.42 14.36
N ASP A 244 -24.87 -3.09 13.73
CA ASP A 244 -24.70 -3.24 12.28
C ASP A 244 -24.30 -4.68 11.91
N SER A 245 -25.24 -5.42 11.33
CA SER A 245 -25.04 -6.80 10.89
C SER A 245 -23.87 -6.97 9.90
N LYS A 246 -23.58 -5.98 9.04
CA LYS A 246 -22.42 -6.05 8.13
C LYS A 246 -21.10 -5.96 8.87
N VAL A 247 -21.06 -5.20 9.95
CA VAL A 247 -19.88 -5.10 10.82
C VAL A 247 -19.69 -6.41 11.59
N GLN A 248 -20.76 -6.96 12.16
CA GLN A 248 -20.73 -8.24 12.87
C GLN A 248 -20.29 -9.41 11.98
N ILE A 249 -20.85 -9.54 10.77
CA ILE A 249 -20.49 -10.59 9.80
C ILE A 249 -19.01 -10.53 9.42
N ARG A 250 -18.41 -9.33 9.38
CA ARG A 250 -16.99 -9.17 9.04
C ARG A 250 -16.07 -9.48 10.22
N LEU A 251 -16.56 -9.33 11.44
CA LEU A 251 -15.79 -9.60 12.66
C LEU A 251 -15.87 -11.07 13.08
N ALA A 252 -16.96 -11.77 12.74
CA ALA A 252 -17.14 -13.21 12.89
C ALA A 252 -16.21 -14.02 11.98
#